data_AF-A0A2I0QGL5-F1
#
_entry.id   AF-A0A2I0QGL5-F1
#
_cell.length_a   1.000
_cell.length_b   1.000
_cell.length_c   1.000
_cell.angle_alpha   90.00
_cell.angle_beta   90.00
_cell.angle_gamma   90.00
#
_symmetry.space_group_name_H-M   'P 1'
#
loop_
_entity.id
_entity.type
_entity.pdbx_description
1 polymer ?
#
loop_
_entity_poly.entity_id
_entity_poly.type
_entity_poly.pdbx_seq_one_letter_code
_entity_poly.pdbx_strand_id
1 'polypeptide(L)'
;MNQINHNLTDEIYKKGMLYAPFGEYMRLKYGFKVFKIPFNGNFTCPNYDGRLSKDGCIFCPDFARQFTYESFRPYKDLSIAGQIESQLKHYKSCESDKGLVYVAFGTNTYQRIEILKKIYDEILENKEVSGLSIGTRPECLPDEVLNLLGEYVKKGYEIWLEIGQQSMHEHTLEKTNRKHGIAECI
;
A
#
# COMPACT_ATOMS: atom_id res chain seq x y z
N MET A 1 -5.84 -7.29 -18.36
CA MET A 1 -5.52 -8.10 -17.17
C MET A 1 -4.02 -8.09 -16.99
N ASN A 2 -3.50 -7.37 -15.99
CA ASN A 2 -2.10 -7.48 -15.57
C ASN A 2 -1.99 -8.70 -14.64
N GLN A 3 -1.92 -9.90 -15.23
CA GLN A 3 -1.51 -11.09 -14.49
C GLN A 3 -0.01 -10.98 -14.16
N ILE A 4 0.41 -11.64 -13.09
CA ILE A 4 1.84 -11.86 -12.82
C ILE A 4 2.43 -12.56 -14.05
N ASN A 5 3.46 -11.95 -14.65
CA ASN A 5 4.11 -12.50 -15.82
C ASN A 5 5.11 -13.58 -15.37
N HIS A 6 4.67 -14.83 -15.42
CA HIS A 6 5.47 -15.98 -15.02
C HIS A 6 6.78 -16.12 -15.81
N ASN A 7 6.84 -15.63 -17.05
CA ASN A 7 8.09 -15.63 -17.82
C ASN A 7 9.15 -14.75 -17.14
N LEU A 8 8.76 -13.62 -16.53
CA LEU A 8 9.69 -12.77 -15.79
C LEU A 8 10.17 -13.45 -14.51
N THR A 9 9.30 -14.16 -13.80
CA THR A 9 9.73 -14.93 -12.61
C THR A 9 10.69 -16.05 -13.00
N ASP A 10 10.45 -16.73 -14.11
CA ASP A 10 11.33 -17.78 -14.63
C ASP A 10 12.70 -17.24 -15.03
N GLU A 11 12.76 -16.04 -15.63
CA GLU A 11 14.02 -15.37 -15.90
C GLU A 11 14.80 -15.05 -14.62
N ILE A 12 14.11 -14.64 -13.55
CA ILE A 12 14.74 -14.41 -12.24
C ILE A 12 15.34 -15.70 -11.69
N TYR A 13 14.62 -16.82 -11.79
CA TYR A 13 15.12 -18.13 -11.35
C TYR A 13 16.30 -18.60 -12.20
N LYS A 14 16.29 -18.38 -13.52
CA LYS A 14 17.41 -18.69 -14.43
C LYS A 14 18.68 -17.93 -14.09
N LYS A 15 18.58 -16.75 -13.48
CA LYS A 15 19.73 -15.99 -12.95
C LYS A 15 20.30 -16.56 -11.65
N GLY A 16 19.75 -17.67 -11.15
CA GLY A 16 20.21 -18.35 -9.94
C GLY A 16 19.61 -17.82 -8.63
N MET A 17 18.58 -16.95 -8.69
CA MET A 17 17.90 -16.47 -7.49
C MET A 17 16.94 -17.54 -6.95
N LEU A 18 16.89 -17.73 -5.63
CA LEU A 18 16.04 -18.75 -4.99
C LEU A 18 14.57 -18.33 -4.85
N TYR A 19 14.31 -17.02 -4.89
CA TYR A 19 12.98 -16.41 -4.89
C TYR A 19 12.98 -15.24 -5.86
N ALA A 20 11.82 -14.82 -6.34
CA ALA A 20 11.68 -13.65 -7.19
C ALA A 20 11.41 -12.40 -6.34
N PRO A 21 12.41 -11.54 -6.06
CA PRO A 21 12.17 -10.35 -5.26
C PRO A 21 11.27 -9.39 -6.04
N PHE A 22 10.31 -8.78 -5.35
CA PHE A 22 9.38 -7.82 -5.95
C PHE A 22 10.10 -6.73 -6.78
N GLY A 23 11.18 -6.14 -6.24
CA GLY A 23 11.95 -5.12 -6.94
C GLY A 23 12.64 -5.61 -8.22
N GLU A 24 13.10 -6.87 -8.25
CA GLU A 24 13.68 -7.49 -9.45
C GLU A 24 12.61 -7.71 -10.53
N TYR A 25 11.47 -8.25 -10.11
CA TYR A 25 10.32 -8.48 -10.99
C TYR A 25 9.84 -7.17 -11.63
N MET A 26 9.69 -6.11 -10.83
CA MET A 26 9.29 -4.81 -11.33
C MET A 26 10.33 -4.21 -12.28
N ARG A 27 11.62 -4.38 -11.98
CA ARG A 27 12.69 -3.89 -12.86
C ARG A 27 12.69 -4.59 -14.22
N LEU A 28 12.45 -5.90 -14.27
CA LEU A 28 12.33 -6.63 -15.52
C LEU A 28 11.05 -6.26 -16.29
N LYS A 29 9.94 -6.07 -15.58
CA LYS A 29 8.65 -5.70 -16.19
C LYS A 29 8.70 -4.33 -16.87
N TYR A 30 9.36 -3.36 -16.26
CA TYR A 30 9.32 -1.97 -16.72
C TYR A 30 10.64 -1.47 -17.36
N GLY A 31 11.74 -2.18 -17.19
CA GLY A 31 13.07 -1.75 -17.64
C GLY A 31 13.71 -0.67 -16.76
N PHE A 32 13.06 -0.25 -15.68
CA PHE A 32 13.58 0.72 -14.70
C PHE A 32 13.24 0.28 -13.27
N LYS A 33 13.96 0.82 -12.28
CA LYS A 33 13.73 0.49 -10.88
C LYS A 33 12.40 1.09 -10.41
N VAL A 34 11.58 0.27 -9.76
CA VAL A 34 10.41 0.71 -8.99
C VAL A 34 10.69 0.49 -7.51
N PHE A 35 10.47 1.50 -6.70
CA PHE A 35 10.71 1.45 -5.25
C PHE A 35 9.50 1.94 -4.46
N LYS A 36 9.24 1.35 -3.29
CA LYS A 36 8.13 1.78 -2.43
C LYS A 36 8.47 3.10 -1.75
N ILE A 37 7.53 4.05 -1.81
CA ILE A 37 7.62 5.35 -1.15
C ILE A 37 6.65 5.35 0.03
N PRO A 38 7.09 5.51 1.29
CA PRO A 38 6.16 5.63 2.41
C PRO A 38 5.29 6.88 2.27
N PHE A 39 4.02 6.77 2.62
CA PHE A 39 3.07 7.89 2.58
C PHE A 39 2.11 7.87 3.77
N ASN A 40 1.89 9.05 4.34
CA ASN A 40 0.94 9.25 5.43
C ASN A 40 -0.26 10.06 4.93
N GLY A 41 -1.36 9.35 4.66
CA GLY A 41 -2.65 9.94 4.29
C GLY A 41 -3.54 10.34 5.48
N ASN A 42 -3.04 10.26 6.71
CA ASN A 42 -3.80 10.54 7.94
C ASN A 42 -5.11 9.74 8.07
N PHE A 43 -5.16 8.53 7.50
CA PHE A 43 -6.32 7.64 7.63
C PHE A 43 -6.49 7.12 9.05
N THR A 44 -7.74 6.90 9.45
CA THR A 44 -8.09 6.21 10.71
C THR A 44 -8.30 4.72 10.47
N CYS A 45 -8.83 4.01 11.47
CA CYS A 45 -9.14 2.59 11.44
C CYS A 45 -10.48 2.37 12.16
N PRO A 46 -11.39 1.53 11.63
CA PRO A 46 -12.67 1.23 12.29
C PRO A 46 -12.49 0.56 13.66
N ASN A 47 -11.33 -0.04 13.90
CA ASN A 47 -10.98 -0.66 15.19
C ASN A 47 -10.44 0.34 16.21
N TYR A 48 -10.37 1.62 15.86
CA TYR A 48 -9.87 2.70 16.71
C TYR A 48 -10.90 3.83 16.85
N ASP A 49 -11.69 4.11 15.81
CA ASP A 49 -12.63 5.25 15.77
C ASP A 49 -13.96 5.01 16.52
N GLY A 50 -14.16 3.82 17.08
CA GLY A 50 -15.38 3.44 17.79
C GLY A 50 -16.41 2.66 16.96
N ARG A 51 -16.19 2.44 15.66
CA ARG A 51 -17.10 1.64 14.83
C ARG A 51 -17.07 0.15 15.18
N LEU A 52 -15.86 -0.43 15.32
CA LEU A 52 -15.65 -1.83 15.74
C LEU A 52 -15.07 -1.91 17.15
N SER A 53 -14.19 -0.97 17.50
CA SER A 53 -13.57 -0.83 18.84
C SER A 53 -13.01 0.58 18.98
N LYS A 54 -12.62 0.94 20.21
CA LYS A 54 -11.89 2.16 20.55
C LYS A 54 -10.44 1.90 20.95
N ASP A 55 -10.07 0.63 21.13
CA ASP A 55 -8.77 0.25 21.72
C ASP A 55 -7.70 -0.04 20.66
N GLY A 56 -8.10 -0.25 19.39
CA GLY A 56 -7.19 -0.66 18.34
C GLY A 56 -6.73 -2.11 18.47
N CYS A 57 -5.93 -2.56 17.50
CA CYS A 57 -5.23 -3.84 17.64
C CYS A 57 -4.10 -3.65 18.66
N ILE A 58 -3.87 -4.63 19.54
CA ILE A 58 -2.88 -4.51 20.62
C ILE A 58 -1.44 -4.24 20.13
N PHE A 59 -1.15 -4.61 18.88
CA PHE A 59 0.17 -4.46 18.25
C PHE A 59 0.26 -3.24 17.31
N CYS A 60 -0.81 -2.45 17.16
CA CYS A 60 -0.88 -1.34 16.20
C CYS A 60 -1.06 0.02 16.91
N PRO A 61 -0.08 0.46 17.73
CA PRO A 61 -0.09 1.78 18.32
C PRO A 61 0.03 2.86 17.23
N ASP A 62 -0.71 3.96 17.40
CA ASP A 62 -0.74 5.13 16.51
C ASP A 62 -0.83 4.76 15.01
N PHE A 63 -1.69 3.80 14.68
CA PHE A 63 -1.92 3.37 13.29
C PHE A 63 -0.63 2.97 12.53
N ALA A 64 0.34 2.43 13.28
CA ALA A 64 1.68 2.08 12.81
C ALA A 64 2.58 3.26 12.36
N ARG A 65 2.17 4.52 12.55
CA ARG A 65 2.96 5.71 12.17
C ARG A 65 4.28 5.84 12.92
N GLN A 66 4.35 5.29 14.13
CA GLN A 66 5.60 5.23 14.90
C GLN A 66 6.68 4.37 14.23
N PHE A 67 6.30 3.44 13.34
CA PHE A 67 7.24 2.59 12.58
C PHE A 67 7.70 3.24 11.27
N THR A 68 7.50 4.55 11.11
CA THR A 68 8.02 5.32 9.98
C THR A 68 9.55 5.35 9.98
N TYR A 69 10.12 5.18 8.79
CA TYR A 69 11.56 5.30 8.54
C TYR A 69 12.06 6.71 8.86
N GLU A 70 13.31 6.82 9.32
CA GLU A 70 13.95 8.11 9.61
C GLU A 70 14.00 9.04 8.40
N SER A 71 14.14 8.47 7.19
CA SER A 71 14.11 9.20 5.92
C SER A 71 12.77 9.86 5.60
N PHE A 72 11.67 9.40 6.23
CA PHE A 72 10.32 9.88 5.96
C PHE A 72 9.74 10.69 7.11
N ARG A 73 10.14 10.41 8.36
CA ARG A 73 9.60 11.04 9.58
C ARG A 73 9.56 12.59 9.53
N PRO A 74 10.57 13.32 9.00
CA PRO A 74 10.52 14.78 8.89
C PRO A 74 9.47 15.32 7.91
N TYR A 75 8.99 14.47 6.99
CA TYR A 75 8.16 14.86 5.87
C TYR A 75 6.71 14.36 6.00
N LYS A 76 6.42 13.49 6.97
CA LYS A 76 5.12 12.79 7.12
C LYS A 76 3.89 13.70 7.27
N ASP A 77 4.10 14.97 7.61
CA ASP A 77 3.05 15.98 7.83
C ASP A 77 3.02 17.05 6.72
N LEU A 78 3.84 16.90 5.66
CA LEU A 78 3.76 17.73 4.47
C LEU A 78 2.51 17.43 3.62
N SER A 79 2.27 18.27 2.62
CA SER A 79 1.31 17.99 1.55
C SER A 79 1.62 16.67 0.84
N ILE A 80 0.65 16.12 0.12
CA ILE A 80 0.83 14.88 -0.65
C ILE A 80 2.02 15.00 -1.60
N ALA A 81 2.07 16.09 -2.38
CA ALA A 81 3.20 16.40 -3.25
C ALA A 81 4.53 16.48 -2.48
N GLY A 82 4.57 17.20 -1.36
CA GLY A 82 5.81 17.37 -0.58
C GLY A 82 6.32 16.06 0.02
N GLN A 83 5.41 15.19 0.49
CA GLN A 83 5.76 13.84 0.92
C GLN A 83 6.40 13.05 -0.23
N ILE A 84 5.74 12.99 -1.38
CA ILE A 84 6.21 12.23 -2.55
C ILE A 84 7.55 12.76 -3.07
N GLU A 85 7.68 14.06 -3.28
CA GLU A 85 8.90 14.70 -3.79
C GLU A 85 10.10 14.47 -2.87
N SER A 86 9.89 14.56 -1.54
CA SER A 86 10.96 14.30 -0.57
C SER A 86 11.52 12.87 -0.69
N GLN A 87 10.62 11.90 -0.89
CA GLN A 87 11.00 10.49 -0.96
C GLN A 87 11.53 10.10 -2.34
N LEU A 88 11.02 10.69 -3.43
CA LEU A 88 11.62 10.57 -4.75
C LEU A 88 13.08 11.05 -4.72
N LYS A 89 13.35 12.22 -4.13
CA LYS A 89 14.71 12.74 -3.96
C LYS A 89 15.61 11.81 -3.13
N HIS A 90 15.05 11.12 -2.14
CA HIS A 90 15.80 10.22 -1.28
C HIS A 90 16.14 8.88 -1.95
N TYR A 91 15.22 8.28 -2.71
CA TYR A 91 15.35 6.90 -3.19
C TYR A 91 15.74 6.76 -4.68
N LYS A 92 15.52 7.79 -5.51
CA LYS A 92 15.88 7.75 -6.93
C LYS A 92 17.39 7.68 -7.11
N SER A 93 17.81 6.78 -7.99
CA SER A 93 19.19 6.66 -8.45
C SER A 93 19.38 7.19 -9.87
N CYS A 94 18.32 7.22 -10.68
CA CYS A 94 18.33 7.83 -12.00
C CYS A 94 16.95 8.40 -12.37
N GLU A 95 16.86 9.18 -13.45
CA GLU A 95 15.62 9.84 -13.88
C GLU A 95 14.50 8.86 -14.24
N SER A 96 14.84 7.68 -14.76
CA SER A 96 13.84 6.68 -15.17
C SER A 96 13.16 5.98 -13.98
N ASP A 97 13.77 6.00 -12.80
CA ASP A 97 13.24 5.32 -11.62
C ASP A 97 11.87 5.91 -11.22
N LYS A 98 10.95 5.04 -10.81
CA LYS A 98 9.59 5.42 -10.42
C LYS A 98 9.28 4.98 -8.99
N GLY A 99 8.48 5.79 -8.31
CA GLY A 99 7.91 5.45 -7.02
C GLY A 99 6.66 4.57 -7.15
N LEU A 100 6.46 3.67 -6.21
CA LEU A 100 5.18 3.04 -5.92
C LEU A 100 4.75 3.53 -4.55
N VAL A 101 3.73 4.38 -4.49
CA VAL A 101 3.36 5.03 -3.22
C VAL A 101 2.69 4.03 -2.30
N TYR A 102 3.32 3.79 -1.14
CA TYR A 102 2.88 2.86 -0.12
C TYR A 102 2.03 3.57 0.93
N VAL A 103 0.72 3.47 0.76
CA VAL A 103 -0.30 3.98 1.67
C VAL A 103 -0.47 2.94 2.78
N ALA A 104 0.25 3.12 3.88
CA ALA A 104 0.51 2.06 4.86
C ALA A 104 -0.11 2.30 6.24
N PHE A 105 -0.35 3.55 6.63
CA PHE A 105 -0.71 3.90 8.02
C PHE A 105 -2.21 4.02 8.20
N GLY A 106 -2.79 3.15 9.04
CA GLY A 106 -4.22 3.05 9.27
C GLY A 106 -4.91 2.10 8.29
N THR A 107 -6.22 2.28 8.09
CA THR A 107 -6.99 1.50 7.12
C THR A 107 -7.22 2.34 5.88
N ASN A 108 -6.38 2.16 4.88
CA ASN A 108 -6.22 3.16 3.82
C ASN A 108 -7.34 3.20 2.78
N THR A 109 -8.33 2.32 2.90
CA THR A 109 -9.58 2.32 2.13
C THR A 109 -10.81 2.63 3.00
N TYR A 110 -10.61 2.98 4.29
CA TYR A 110 -11.69 3.31 5.21
C TYR A 110 -11.97 4.81 5.21
N GLN A 111 -12.61 5.28 4.15
CA GLN A 111 -13.06 6.67 3.98
C GLN A 111 -14.12 6.71 2.86
N ARG A 112 -14.91 7.79 2.80
CA ARG A 112 -15.81 8.06 1.67
C ARG A 112 -15.06 7.99 0.34
N ILE A 113 -15.69 7.38 -0.66
CA ILE A 113 -15.07 7.08 -1.95
C ILE A 113 -14.56 8.32 -2.68
N GLU A 114 -15.24 9.46 -2.55
CA GLU A 114 -14.83 10.72 -3.18
C GLU A 114 -13.53 11.26 -2.60
N ILE A 115 -13.32 11.07 -1.29
CA ILE A 115 -12.09 11.48 -0.61
C ILE A 115 -10.95 10.54 -0.97
N LEU A 116 -11.20 9.22 -0.98
CA LEU A 116 -10.20 8.24 -1.44
C LEU A 116 -9.74 8.56 -2.85
N LYS A 117 -10.69 8.78 -3.76
CA LYS A 117 -10.41 9.15 -5.16
C LYS A 117 -9.59 10.43 -5.23
N LYS A 118 -9.96 11.48 -4.49
CA LYS A 118 -9.20 12.75 -4.48
C LYS A 118 -7.75 12.53 -4.05
N ILE A 119 -7.52 11.81 -2.95
CA ILE A 119 -6.17 11.54 -2.44
C ILE A 119 -5.36 10.71 -3.44
N TYR A 120 -5.94 9.64 -3.98
CA TYR A 120 -5.24 8.76 -4.92
C TYR A 120 -4.98 9.44 -6.26
N ASP A 121 -5.91 10.25 -6.78
CA ASP A 121 -5.67 11.05 -7.98
C ASP A 121 -4.49 12.02 -7.77
N GLU A 122 -4.47 12.77 -6.66
CA GLU A 122 -3.40 13.72 -6.34
C GLU A 122 -2.02 13.03 -6.23
N ILE A 123 -1.97 11.80 -5.68
CA ILE A 123 -0.74 10.99 -5.67
C ILE A 123 -0.31 10.63 -7.11
N LEU A 124 -1.27 10.21 -7.94
CA LEU A 124 -1.01 9.70 -9.30
C LEU A 124 -0.83 10.79 -10.36
N GLU A 125 -1.05 12.07 -10.02
CA GLU A 125 -0.70 13.23 -10.85
C GLU A 125 0.81 13.37 -11.04
N ASN A 126 1.61 12.89 -10.08
CA ASN A 126 3.05 12.91 -10.20
C ASN A 126 3.53 11.85 -11.22
N LYS A 127 4.11 12.31 -12.34
CA LYS A 127 4.60 11.45 -13.44
C LYS A 127 5.72 10.48 -13.05
N GLU A 128 6.35 10.69 -11.90
CA GLU A 128 7.38 9.81 -11.34
C GLU A 128 6.80 8.73 -10.43
N VAL A 129 5.48 8.72 -10.23
CA VAL A 129 4.74 7.66 -9.54
C VAL A 129 4.17 6.68 -10.57
N SER A 130 4.47 5.39 -10.37
CA SER A 130 4.00 4.28 -11.21
C SER A 130 2.68 3.68 -10.74
N GLY A 131 2.26 3.97 -9.50
CA GLY A 131 1.04 3.43 -8.92
C GLY A 131 1.02 3.46 -7.40
N LEU A 132 0.18 2.61 -6.81
CA LEU A 132 -0.11 2.56 -5.38
C LEU A 132 0.09 1.14 -4.82
N SER A 133 0.63 1.05 -3.61
CA SER A 133 0.61 -0.12 -2.74
C SER A 133 -0.24 0.26 -1.53
N ILE A 134 -1.38 -0.40 -1.30
CA ILE A 134 -2.39 0.04 -0.34
C ILE A 134 -2.55 -1.04 0.72
N GLY A 135 -2.07 -0.75 1.93
CA GLY A 135 -2.32 -1.58 3.11
C GLY A 135 -3.73 -1.33 3.63
N THR A 136 -4.55 -2.36 3.76
CA THR A 136 -5.90 -2.17 4.31
C THR A 136 -6.44 -3.39 5.05
N ARG A 137 -7.60 -3.21 5.68
CA ARG A 137 -8.35 -4.26 6.35
C ARG A 137 -9.23 -4.99 5.33
N PRO A 138 -9.38 -6.31 5.46
CA PRO A 138 -10.17 -7.13 4.52
C PRO A 138 -11.63 -6.64 4.40
N GLU A 139 -12.27 -6.27 5.51
CA GLU A 139 -13.66 -5.81 5.54
C GLU A 139 -13.86 -4.35 5.08
N CYS A 140 -12.79 -3.66 4.68
CA CYS A 140 -12.82 -2.28 4.19
C CYS A 140 -12.62 -2.21 2.67
N LEU A 141 -12.99 -3.26 1.94
CA LEU A 141 -12.89 -3.36 0.48
C LEU A 141 -14.26 -3.58 -0.17
N PRO A 142 -15.24 -2.66 0.00
CA PRO A 142 -16.50 -2.75 -0.72
C PRO A 142 -16.29 -2.60 -2.23
N ASP A 143 -17.26 -3.06 -3.03
CA ASP A 143 -17.18 -3.04 -4.50
C ASP A 143 -16.83 -1.66 -5.08
N GLU A 144 -17.31 -0.56 -4.48
CA GLU A 144 -16.97 0.79 -4.93
C GLU A 144 -15.47 1.11 -4.84
N VAL A 145 -14.78 0.61 -3.81
CA VAL A 145 -13.33 0.75 -3.65
C VAL A 145 -12.63 -0.11 -4.69
N LEU A 146 -13.04 -1.37 -4.86
CA LEU A 146 -12.46 -2.26 -5.86
C LEU A 146 -12.65 -1.73 -7.29
N ASN A 147 -13.82 -1.15 -7.59
CA ASN A 147 -14.11 -0.49 -8.86
C ASN A 147 -13.19 0.72 -9.07
N LEU A 148 -13.03 1.59 -8.08
CA LEU A 148 -12.11 2.73 -8.15
C LEU A 148 -10.67 2.27 -8.45
N LEU A 149 -10.19 1.27 -7.73
CA LEU A 149 -8.84 0.72 -7.93
C LEU A 149 -8.69 0.05 -9.30
N GLY A 150 -9.72 -0.66 -9.75
CA GLY A 150 -9.79 -1.26 -11.09
C GLY A 150 -9.70 -0.22 -12.20
N GLU A 151 -10.29 0.97 -12.03
CA GLU A 151 -10.15 2.07 -12.98
C GLU A 151 -8.69 2.58 -13.09
N TYR A 152 -7.94 2.63 -11.99
CA TYR A 152 -6.51 2.97 -12.05
C TYR A 152 -5.69 1.89 -12.78
N VAL A 153 -6.00 0.62 -12.54
CA VAL A 153 -5.36 -0.49 -13.28
C VAL A 153 -5.64 -0.38 -14.79
N LYS A 154 -6.89 -0.07 -15.18
CA LYS A 154 -7.26 0.13 -16.60
C LYS A 154 -6.51 1.31 -17.24
N LYS A 155 -6.18 2.34 -16.45
CA LYS A 155 -5.35 3.48 -16.87
C LYS A 155 -3.84 3.17 -16.94
N GLY A 156 -3.43 1.96 -16.56
CA GLY A 156 -2.04 1.50 -16.64
C GLY A 156 -1.22 1.69 -15.36
N TYR A 157 -1.83 2.14 -14.27
CA TYR A 157 -1.13 2.25 -12.97
C TYR A 157 -0.95 0.88 -12.32
N GLU A 158 0.15 0.71 -11.60
CA GLU A 158 0.39 -0.49 -10.82
C GLU A 158 -0.32 -0.40 -9.45
N ILE A 159 -1.34 -1.22 -9.22
CA ILE A 159 -2.08 -1.23 -7.95
C ILE A 159 -1.84 -2.56 -7.23
N TRP A 160 -1.31 -2.47 -6.01
CA TRP A 160 -1.12 -3.60 -5.10
C TRP A 160 -1.99 -3.41 -3.87
N LEU A 161 -2.82 -4.40 -3.56
CA LEU A 161 -3.58 -4.47 -2.31
C LEU A 161 -2.84 -5.36 -1.32
N GLU A 162 -2.50 -4.80 -0.16
CA GLU A 162 -1.90 -5.53 0.96
C GLU A 162 -2.96 -5.73 2.05
N ILE A 163 -3.61 -6.90 2.04
CA ILE A 163 -4.71 -7.22 2.95
C ILE A 163 -4.15 -7.68 4.29
N GLY A 164 -4.39 -6.87 5.33
CA GLY A 164 -3.88 -7.11 6.66
C GLY A 164 -4.66 -8.15 7.45
N GLN A 165 -4.76 -9.41 7.01
CA GLN A 165 -5.42 -10.49 7.77
C GLN A 165 -4.78 -10.72 9.16
N GLN A 166 -3.45 -10.60 9.26
CA GLN A 166 -2.60 -10.82 10.44
C GLN A 166 -2.46 -12.27 10.91
N SER A 167 -3.54 -13.05 10.94
CA SER A 167 -3.49 -14.45 11.39
C SER A 167 -4.56 -15.28 10.71
N MET A 168 -4.22 -16.51 10.34
CA MET A 168 -5.18 -17.53 9.89
C MET A 168 -5.90 -18.22 11.06
N HIS A 169 -5.50 -17.94 12.30
CA HIS A 169 -6.10 -18.51 13.51
C HIS A 169 -7.00 -17.48 14.19
N GLU A 170 -8.29 -17.81 14.31
CA GLU A 170 -9.33 -16.95 14.88
C GLU A 170 -9.02 -16.55 16.33
N HIS A 171 -8.61 -17.51 17.17
CA HIS A 171 -8.24 -17.23 18.57
C HIS A 171 -7.11 -16.18 18.70
N THR A 172 -6.21 -16.08 17.72
CA THR A 172 -5.15 -15.04 17.70
C THR A 172 -5.73 -13.69 17.27
N LEU A 173 -6.67 -13.67 16.31
CA LEU A 173 -7.36 -12.44 15.90
C LEU A 173 -8.17 -11.84 17.07
N GLU A 174 -8.85 -12.69 17.84
CA GLU A 174 -9.55 -12.29 19.05
C GLU A 174 -8.59 -11.72 20.11
N LYS A 175 -7.52 -12.47 20.45
CA LYS A 175 -6.51 -12.04 21.44
C LYS A 175 -5.84 -10.72 21.07
N THR A 176 -5.64 -10.48 19.78
CA THR A 176 -5.02 -9.24 19.29
C THR A 176 -5.99 -8.08 19.11
N ASN A 177 -7.26 -8.28 19.48
CA ASN A 177 -8.35 -7.33 19.28
C ASN A 177 -8.47 -6.88 17.81
N ARG A 178 -8.30 -7.80 16.84
CA ARG A 178 -8.32 -7.44 15.40
C ARG A 178 -9.70 -6.97 14.93
N LYS A 179 -10.76 -7.50 15.55
CA LYS A 179 -12.19 -7.22 15.28
C LYS A 179 -12.68 -7.51 13.84
N HIS A 180 -12.03 -8.45 13.17
CA HIS A 180 -12.60 -9.20 12.05
C HIS A 180 -12.11 -10.65 12.18
N GLY A 181 -12.79 -11.59 11.51
CA GLY A 181 -12.41 -12.99 11.43
C GLY A 181 -11.72 -13.32 10.10
N ILE A 182 -11.72 -14.61 9.77
CA ILE A 182 -11.21 -15.13 8.49
C ILE A 182 -12.24 -14.89 7.37
N ALA A 183 -13.54 -14.93 7.70
CA ALA A 183 -14.62 -14.81 6.73
C ALA A 183 -14.56 -13.50 5.93
N GLU A 184 -14.11 -12.41 6.54
CA GLU A 184 -13.96 -11.12 5.87
C GLU A 184 -12.82 -11.11 4.83
N CYS A 185 -11.90 -12.08 4.86
CA CYS A 185 -10.77 -12.18 3.93
C CYS A 185 -11.05 -13.03 2.68
N ILE A 186 -12.24 -13.64 2.56
CA ILE A 186 -12.60 -14.62 1.52
C ILE A 186 -13.50 -13.98 0.47
#